data_AF-A0A2U1MD47-F1
#
_entry.id   AF-A0A2U1MD47-F1
#
_cell.length_a   1.000
_cell.length_b   1.000
_cell.length_c   1.000
_cell.angle_alpha   90.00
_cell.angle_beta   90.00
_cell.angle_gamma   90.00
#
_symmetry.space_group_name_H-M   'P 1'
#
loop_
_entity.id
_entity.type
_entity.pdbx_description
1 polymer ?
#
loop_
_entity_poly.entity_id
_entity_poly.type
_entity_poly.pdbx_seq_one_letter_code
_entity_poly.pdbx_strand_id
1 'polypeptide(L)'
;MARATVIICSFNIAIVICVFHNLYSYPYQDSHYVVSYTPDEIRNMEESSRIRVESEPVKLIQMSLKQKLTNELVEVLRVVKAGANTTLQHEAVQHWRKQKLEEAKRLKRGKSSNSTILPEEAGILTRAMESNWAELLDEIGLWIPVSIINNEHNDKPEGEDDFDDKILAGRRLPPECNVELNTDYGGQAVKWGLTHHKESAYECCQACLDHARNAKPNEVKCNIWVYCPEEEGCHSPDKYEHKLQECWLKYAEKPKVNFKDMYSEDYRNRHPNAPMFVPWVSGVVSS
;
A
#
# COMPACT_ATOMS: atom_id res chain seq x y z
N MET A 1 34.71 61.30 16.92
CA MET A 1 34.41 59.86 16.82
C MET A 1 33.30 59.44 17.79
N ALA A 2 33.44 59.64 19.10
CA ALA A 2 32.42 59.21 20.09
C ALA A 2 30.99 59.76 19.87
N ARG A 3 30.84 61.02 19.44
CA ARG A 3 29.51 61.63 19.20
C ARG A 3 28.74 61.02 18.02
N ALA A 4 29.45 60.62 16.95
CA ALA A 4 28.81 60.00 15.78
C ALA A 4 28.32 58.58 16.10
N THR A 5 29.11 57.82 16.88
CA THR A 5 28.73 56.48 17.33
C THR A 5 27.50 56.49 18.23
N VAL A 6 27.40 57.46 19.15
CA VAL A 6 26.22 57.61 20.03
C VAL A 6 24.95 57.91 19.22
N ILE A 7 25.03 58.74 18.19
CA ILE A 7 23.89 59.07 17.33
C ILE A 7 23.43 57.84 16.54
N ILE A 8 24.36 57.08 15.95
CA ILE A 8 24.04 55.86 15.20
C ILE A 8 23.42 54.79 16.12
N CYS A 9 23.97 54.59 17.32
CA CYS A 9 23.39 53.67 18.29
C CYS A 9 21.99 54.09 18.73
N SER A 10 21.76 55.38 18.94
CA SER A 10 20.44 55.90 19.33
C SER A 10 19.39 55.69 18.23
N PHE A 11 19.79 55.86 16.97
CA PHE A 11 18.90 55.64 15.82
C PHE A 11 18.55 54.16 15.64
N ASN A 12 19.54 53.27 15.79
CA ASN A 12 19.30 51.82 15.74
C ASN A 12 18.41 51.33 16.88
N ILE A 13 18.59 51.86 18.10
CA ILE A 13 17.71 51.55 19.24
C ILE A 13 16.29 52.04 18.98
N ALA A 14 16.11 53.24 18.41
CA ALA A 14 14.78 53.74 18.05
C ALA A 14 14.09 52.87 16.98
N ILE A 15 14.83 52.37 16.00
CA ILE A 15 14.31 51.42 14.99
C ILE A 15 13.89 50.11 15.67
N VAL A 16 14.73 49.54 16.54
CA VAL A 16 14.41 48.32 17.29
C VAL A 16 13.15 48.53 18.13
N ILE A 17 13.06 49.64 18.86
CA ILE A 17 11.88 49.98 19.67
C ILE A 17 10.63 50.12 18.78
N CYS A 18 10.74 50.75 17.60
CA CYS A 18 9.62 50.94 16.69
C CYS A 18 9.15 49.61 16.06
N VAL A 19 10.08 48.73 15.71
CA VAL A 19 9.79 47.36 15.23
C VAL A 19 9.15 46.54 16.35
N PHE A 20 9.68 46.60 17.57
CA PHE A 20 9.09 45.94 18.75
C PHE A 20 7.70 46.51 19.08
N HIS A 21 7.49 47.82 18.99
CA HIS A 21 6.18 48.41 19.22
C HIS A 21 5.17 47.96 18.16
N ASN A 22 5.56 47.84 16.89
CA ASN A 22 4.68 47.33 15.84
C ASN A 22 4.42 45.81 15.96
N LEU A 23 5.40 45.03 16.43
CA LEU A 23 5.23 43.59 16.72
C LEU A 23 4.34 43.34 17.95
N TYR A 24 4.42 44.20 18.98
CA TYR A 24 3.63 44.08 20.21
C TYR A 24 2.32 44.87 20.21
N SER A 25 2.11 45.78 19.24
CA SER A 25 0.85 46.51 19.05
C SER A 25 -0.07 45.86 18.01
N TYR A 26 0.23 44.64 17.55
CA TYR A 26 -0.84 43.79 17.03
C TYR A 26 -1.82 43.56 18.19
N PRO A 27 -3.07 44.02 18.09
CA PRO A 27 -4.04 43.72 19.12
C PRO A 27 -4.19 42.20 19.13
N TYR A 28 -3.69 41.56 20.19
CA TYR A 28 -4.16 40.23 20.59
C TYR A 28 -5.64 40.44 20.90
N GLN A 29 -6.46 40.23 19.88
CA GLN A 29 -7.89 40.15 20.02
C GLN A 29 -8.12 38.87 20.83
N ASP A 30 -8.06 39.00 22.16
CA ASP A 30 -8.70 38.04 23.06
C ASP A 30 -10.20 38.22 22.85
N SER A 31 -10.66 37.66 21.75
CA SER A 31 -12.03 37.30 21.54
C SER A 31 -12.32 36.23 22.60
N HIS A 32 -12.61 36.67 23.83
CA HIS A 32 -13.43 35.91 24.77
C HIS A 32 -14.84 35.78 24.16
N TYR A 33 -14.95 35.07 23.04
CA TYR A 33 -16.17 34.39 22.68
C TYR A 33 -16.33 33.31 23.75
N VAL A 34 -17.11 33.62 24.78
CA VAL A 34 -17.72 32.58 25.59
C VAL A 34 -18.58 31.79 24.60
N VAL A 35 -18.03 30.69 24.09
CA VAL A 35 -18.77 29.75 23.25
C VAL A 35 -19.92 29.25 24.13
N SER A 36 -21.14 29.72 23.85
CA SER A 36 -22.31 29.27 24.58
C SER A 36 -22.68 27.89 24.05
N TYR A 37 -22.30 26.85 24.77
CA TYR A 37 -22.72 25.49 24.47
C TYR A 37 -24.17 25.30 24.89
N THR A 38 -24.93 24.59 24.06
CA THR A 38 -26.23 24.08 24.46
C THR A 38 -26.07 23.06 25.59
N PRO A 39 -27.08 22.86 26.45
CA PRO A 39 -27.02 21.85 27.51
C PRO A 39 -26.72 20.43 26.99
N ASP A 40 -27.14 20.12 25.76
CA ASP A 40 -26.86 18.83 25.13
C ASP A 40 -25.38 18.69 24.72
N GLU A 41 -24.75 19.76 24.22
CA GLU A 41 -23.32 19.76 23.90
C GLU A 41 -22.45 19.61 25.16
N ILE A 42 -22.83 20.27 26.26
CA ILE A 42 -22.14 20.13 27.56
C ILE A 42 -22.25 18.69 28.05
N ARG A 43 -23.45 18.09 27.99
CA ARG A 43 -23.67 16.69 28.37
C ARG A 43 -22.83 15.73 27.53
N ASN A 44 -22.76 15.95 26.22
CA ASN A 44 -21.93 15.14 25.33
C ASN A 44 -20.43 15.29 25.63
N MET A 45 -19.97 16.49 26.01
CA MET A 45 -18.59 16.73 26.43
C MET A 45 -18.26 16.01 27.75
N GLU A 46 -19.15 16.04 28.74
CA GLU A 46 -19.00 15.34 30.02
C GLU A 46 -19.05 13.81 29.86
N GLU A 47 -19.88 13.30 28.95
CA GLU A 47 -19.92 11.89 28.63
C GLU A 47 -18.62 11.45 27.94
N SER A 48 -18.13 12.22 26.96
CA SER A 48 -16.84 11.92 26.33
C SER A 48 -15.68 11.96 27.32
N SER A 49 -15.67 12.88 28.29
CA SER A 49 -14.60 12.95 29.28
C SER A 49 -14.65 11.76 30.24
N ARG A 50 -15.84 11.35 30.68
CA ARG A 50 -16.04 10.15 31.50
C ARG A 50 -15.56 8.88 30.80
N ILE A 51 -15.92 8.69 29.53
CA ILE A 51 -15.47 7.55 28.73
C ILE A 51 -13.94 7.52 28.62
N ARG A 52 -13.29 8.67 28.43
CA ARG A 52 -11.82 8.75 28.36
C ARG A 52 -11.16 8.33 29.67
N VAL A 53 -11.64 8.83 30.81
CA VAL A 53 -11.15 8.48 32.15
C VAL A 53 -11.37 7.00 32.45
N GLU A 54 -12.54 6.45 32.13
CA GLU A 54 -12.83 5.03 32.32
C GLU A 54 -12.03 4.12 31.37
N SER A 55 -11.68 4.61 30.17
CA SER A 55 -10.87 3.86 29.20
C SER A 55 -9.37 3.83 29.50
N GLU A 56 -8.87 4.78 30.30
CA GLU A 56 -7.45 4.91 30.67
C GLU A 56 -6.87 3.66 31.38
N PRO A 57 -7.50 3.09 32.43
CA PRO A 57 -6.99 1.87 33.07
C PRO A 57 -6.99 0.67 32.11
N VAL A 58 -7.96 0.57 31.21
CA VAL A 58 -8.01 -0.50 30.20
C VAL A 58 -6.85 -0.37 29.21
N LYS A 59 -6.53 0.85 28.77
CA LYS A 59 -5.39 1.11 27.88
C LYS A 59 -4.06 0.78 28.53
N LEU A 60 -3.88 1.13 29.81
CA LEU A 60 -2.66 0.78 30.55
C LEU A 60 -2.48 -0.74 30.68
N ILE A 61 -3.55 -1.47 31.02
CA ILE A 61 -3.55 -2.95 31.07
C ILE A 61 -3.24 -3.53 29.69
N GLN A 62 -3.81 -2.98 28.62
CA GLN A 62 -3.53 -3.42 27.25
C GLN A 62 -2.07 -3.20 26.87
N MET A 63 -1.47 -2.05 27.22
CA MET A 63 -0.07 -1.77 26.93
C MET A 63 0.88 -2.72 27.66
N SER A 64 0.67 -2.93 28.97
CA SER A 64 1.50 -3.87 29.74
C SER A 64 1.36 -5.30 29.24
N LEU A 65 0.14 -5.69 28.84
CA LEU A 65 -0.14 -6.99 28.28
C LEU A 65 0.54 -7.19 26.92
N LYS A 66 0.47 -6.20 26.02
CA LYS A 66 1.17 -6.22 24.73
C LYS A 66 2.66 -6.44 24.91
N GLN A 67 3.30 -5.67 25.79
CA GLN A 67 4.73 -5.80 26.06
C GLN A 67 5.11 -7.20 26.55
N LYS A 68 4.30 -7.78 27.44
CA LYS A 68 4.49 -9.13 27.97
C LYS A 68 4.37 -10.19 26.88
N LEU A 69 3.37 -10.08 26.00
CA LEU A 69 3.20 -10.98 24.86
C LEU A 69 4.37 -10.89 23.88
N THR A 70 4.83 -9.67 23.57
CA THR A 70 6.02 -9.46 22.72
C THR A 70 7.25 -10.15 23.29
N ASN A 71 7.50 -9.99 24.59
CA ASN A 71 8.66 -10.62 25.25
C ASN A 71 8.59 -12.16 25.20
N GLU A 72 7.41 -12.74 25.42
CA GLU A 72 7.23 -14.20 25.32
C GLU A 72 7.43 -14.71 23.88
N LEU A 73 6.88 -14.01 22.88
CA LEU A 73 7.02 -14.37 21.46
C LEU A 73 8.47 -14.27 20.98
N VAL A 74 9.21 -13.26 21.44
CA VAL A 74 10.65 -13.12 21.17
C VAL A 74 11.40 -14.34 21.70
N GLU A 75 11.08 -14.82 22.90
CA GLU A 75 11.71 -16.00 23.46
C GLU A 75 11.36 -17.28 22.68
N VAL A 76 10.09 -17.45 22.28
CA VAL A 76 9.66 -18.55 21.40
C VAL A 76 10.47 -18.57 20.10
N LEU A 77 10.60 -17.42 19.43
CA LEU A 77 11.34 -17.31 18.17
C LEU A 77 12.85 -17.47 18.37
N ARG A 78 13.40 -17.03 19.50
CA ARG A 78 14.81 -17.21 19.85
C ARG A 78 15.17 -18.70 19.98
N VAL A 79 14.31 -19.49 20.62
CA VAL A 79 14.48 -20.95 20.75
C VAL A 79 14.51 -21.64 19.38
N VAL A 80 13.72 -21.14 18.42
CA VAL A 80 13.63 -21.68 17.05
C VAL A 80 14.89 -21.38 16.20
N LYS A 81 15.83 -20.55 16.68
CA LYS A 81 17.07 -20.06 16.01
C LYS A 81 16.83 -19.19 14.78
N ALA A 82 17.66 -18.14 14.64
CA ALA A 82 17.62 -17.12 13.58
C ALA A 82 17.89 -17.63 12.14
N GLY A 83 18.14 -18.93 11.94
CA GLY A 83 18.35 -19.57 10.63
C GLY A 83 17.32 -20.66 10.30
N ALA A 84 16.23 -20.78 11.06
CA ALA A 84 15.17 -21.74 10.78
C ALA A 84 14.28 -21.31 9.60
N ASN A 85 13.78 -22.31 8.87
CA ASN A 85 12.78 -22.15 7.82
C ASN A 85 11.55 -21.38 8.37
N THR A 86 11.00 -20.43 7.60
CA THR A 86 9.88 -19.57 7.99
C THR A 86 8.65 -20.37 8.44
N THR A 87 8.47 -21.57 7.89
CA THR A 87 7.42 -22.52 8.31
C THR A 87 7.53 -22.88 9.78
N LEU A 88 8.74 -23.16 10.27
CA LEU A 88 8.97 -23.58 11.65
C LEU A 88 8.71 -22.43 12.63
N GLN A 89 9.04 -21.21 12.25
CA GLN A 89 8.72 -20.00 13.02
C GLN A 89 7.20 -19.79 13.11
N HIS A 90 6.50 -19.98 11.98
CA HIS A 90 5.04 -19.88 11.94
C HIS A 90 4.38 -20.94 12.83
N GLU A 91 4.79 -22.20 12.71
CA GLU A 91 4.27 -23.31 13.53
C GLU A 91 4.51 -23.08 15.03
N ALA A 92 5.70 -22.61 15.41
CA ALA A 92 6.01 -22.30 16.81
C ALA A 92 5.11 -21.19 17.38
N VAL A 93 4.85 -20.14 16.60
CA VAL A 93 3.96 -19.04 17.02
C VAL A 93 2.50 -19.49 17.09
N GLN A 94 2.02 -20.29 16.14
CA GLN A 94 0.66 -20.84 16.19
C GLN A 94 0.47 -21.80 17.38
N HIS A 95 1.48 -22.63 17.65
CA HIS A 95 1.47 -23.52 18.79
C HIS A 95 1.43 -22.73 20.12
N TRP A 96 2.28 -21.70 20.25
CA TRP A 96 2.26 -20.80 21.41
C TRP A 96 0.91 -20.10 21.58
N ARG A 97 0.32 -19.58 20.49
CA ARG A 97 -1.01 -18.95 20.50
C ARG A 97 -2.07 -19.89 21.07
N LYS A 98 -2.08 -21.15 20.60
CA LYS A 98 -3.03 -22.17 21.07
C LYS A 98 -2.87 -22.44 22.57
N GLN A 99 -1.63 -22.55 23.06
CA GLN A 99 -1.36 -22.76 24.48
C GLN A 99 -1.82 -21.57 25.34
N LYS A 100 -1.51 -20.34 24.92
CA LYS A 100 -1.89 -19.12 25.64
C LYS A 100 -3.40 -18.88 25.65
N LEU A 101 -4.07 -19.21 24.55
CA LEU A 101 -5.53 -19.13 24.49
C LEU A 101 -6.19 -20.09 25.48
N GLU A 102 -5.70 -21.33 25.57
CA GLU A 102 -6.21 -22.30 26.54
C GLU A 102 -5.93 -21.87 27.99
N GLU A 103 -4.77 -21.26 28.27
CA GLU A 103 -4.45 -20.67 29.57
C GLU A 103 -5.46 -19.56 29.95
N ALA A 104 -5.70 -18.62 29.03
CA ALA A 104 -6.66 -17.52 29.23
C ALA A 104 -8.09 -18.03 29.43
N LYS A 105 -8.54 -19.04 28.66
CA LYS A 105 -9.85 -19.67 28.82
C LYS A 105 -10.02 -20.35 30.17
N ARG A 106 -8.97 -21.01 30.68
CA ARG A 106 -9.00 -21.69 31.99
C ARG A 106 -9.11 -20.69 33.14
N LEU A 107 -8.40 -19.58 33.05
CA LEU A 107 -8.50 -18.48 34.01
C LEU A 107 -9.89 -17.83 33.99
N LYS A 108 -10.46 -17.58 32.81
CA LYS A 108 -11.83 -17.07 32.67
C LYS A 108 -12.88 -18.00 33.31
N ARG A 109 -12.61 -19.31 33.36
CA ARG A 109 -13.45 -20.33 33.99
C ARG A 109 -13.16 -20.54 35.48
N GLY A 110 -12.30 -19.71 36.11
CA GLY A 110 -12.02 -19.75 37.54
C GLY A 110 -11.15 -20.93 38.01
N LYS A 111 -10.47 -21.65 37.09
CA LYS A 111 -9.53 -22.71 37.48
C LYS A 111 -8.16 -22.09 37.76
N SER A 112 -7.74 -22.14 39.03
CA SER A 112 -6.39 -21.75 39.44
C SER A 112 -5.35 -22.64 38.77
N SER A 113 -4.42 -22.00 38.07
CA SER A 113 -3.16 -22.57 37.60
C SER A 113 -2.05 -21.56 37.93
N ASN A 114 -0.80 -22.02 38.03
CA ASN A 114 0.40 -21.17 38.12
C ASN A 114 0.59 -20.40 36.81
N SER A 115 -0.34 -19.48 36.53
CA SER A 115 -0.38 -18.70 35.31
C SER A 115 0.24 -17.34 35.55
N THR A 116 1.06 -16.90 34.60
CA THR A 116 1.62 -15.55 34.61
C THR A 116 0.53 -14.50 34.29
N ILE A 117 -0.64 -14.90 33.77
CA ILE A 117 -1.72 -14.03 33.29
C ILE A 117 -2.64 -13.61 34.45
N LEU A 118 -2.94 -12.32 34.55
CA LEU A 118 -3.88 -11.81 35.54
C LEU A 118 -5.34 -12.11 35.12
N PRO A 119 -6.27 -12.37 36.06
CA PRO A 119 -7.67 -12.64 35.73
C PRO A 119 -8.35 -11.54 34.90
N GLU A 120 -7.96 -10.28 35.13
CA GLU A 120 -8.42 -9.10 34.37
C GLU A 120 -7.90 -9.08 32.92
N GLU A 121 -6.71 -9.65 32.67
CA GLU A 121 -6.11 -9.78 31.33
C GLU A 121 -6.75 -10.92 30.52
N ALA A 122 -7.28 -11.96 31.18
CA ALA A 122 -7.78 -13.18 30.53
C ALA A 122 -8.90 -12.92 29.51
N GLY A 123 -9.81 -11.98 29.81
CA GLY A 123 -10.89 -11.59 28.90
C GLY A 123 -10.42 -10.82 27.66
N ILE A 124 -9.38 -10.00 27.82
CA ILE A 124 -8.74 -9.25 26.73
C ILE A 124 -7.95 -10.22 25.84
N LEU A 125 -7.15 -11.10 26.45
CA LEU A 125 -6.36 -12.12 25.76
C LEU A 125 -7.22 -13.09 24.94
N THR A 126 -8.33 -13.56 25.50
CA THR A 126 -9.21 -14.50 24.78
C THR A 126 -9.72 -13.87 23.48
N ARG A 127 -10.19 -12.61 23.53
CA ARG A 127 -10.67 -11.89 22.34
C ARG A 127 -9.53 -11.64 21.34
N ALA A 128 -8.38 -11.17 21.84
CA ALA A 128 -7.22 -10.88 21.00
C ALA A 128 -6.67 -12.13 20.31
N MET A 129 -6.68 -13.29 20.98
CA MET A 129 -6.15 -14.54 20.44
C MET A 129 -7.15 -15.31 19.58
N GLU A 130 -8.47 -15.19 19.79
CA GLU A 130 -9.48 -15.90 18.98
C GLU A 130 -9.88 -15.11 17.73
N SER A 131 -10.25 -13.85 17.90
CA SER A 131 -10.95 -13.07 16.88
C SER A 131 -10.08 -11.95 16.29
N ASN A 132 -9.18 -11.36 17.08
CA ASN A 132 -8.38 -10.20 16.67
C ASN A 132 -6.88 -10.53 16.56
N TRP A 133 -6.54 -11.76 16.17
CA TRP A 133 -5.15 -12.22 16.18
C TRP A 133 -4.26 -11.46 15.19
N ALA A 134 -4.78 -11.19 13.99
CA ALA A 134 -4.04 -10.43 12.97
C ALA A 134 -3.77 -8.99 13.43
N GLU A 135 -4.77 -8.34 14.03
CA GLU A 135 -4.65 -6.98 14.59
C GLU A 135 -3.65 -6.97 15.76
N LEU A 136 -3.68 -7.96 16.66
CA LEU A 136 -2.71 -8.08 17.74
C LEU A 136 -1.28 -8.23 17.21
N LEU A 137 -1.08 -9.05 16.17
CA LEU A 137 0.23 -9.24 15.54
C LEU A 137 0.77 -7.94 14.92
N ASP A 138 -0.09 -7.18 14.25
CA ASP A 138 0.23 -5.88 13.67
C ASP A 138 0.60 -4.87 14.76
N GLU A 139 -0.20 -4.79 15.82
CA GLU A 139 0.03 -3.88 16.96
C GLU A 139 1.33 -4.19 17.72
N ILE A 140 1.76 -5.44 17.78
CA ILE A 140 3.05 -5.83 18.40
C ILE A 140 4.21 -5.86 17.40
N GLY A 141 3.97 -5.53 16.12
CA GLY A 141 4.97 -5.47 15.06
C GLY A 141 5.56 -6.83 14.66
N LEU A 142 4.83 -7.93 14.88
CA LEU A 142 5.31 -9.27 14.53
C LEU A 142 4.85 -9.66 13.11
N TRP A 143 5.74 -9.48 12.14
CA TRP A 143 5.55 -9.95 10.78
C TRP A 143 6.41 -11.20 10.50
N ILE A 144 5.75 -12.35 10.29
CA ILE A 144 6.41 -13.60 9.87
C ILE A 144 5.95 -13.88 8.44
N PRO A 145 6.86 -13.92 7.45
CA PRO A 145 6.50 -14.29 6.09
C PRO A 145 5.80 -15.66 6.10
N VAL A 146 4.56 -15.70 5.61
CA VAL A 146 3.89 -16.99 5.39
C VAL A 146 4.67 -17.68 4.28
N SER A 147 5.40 -18.74 4.61
CA SER A 147 5.77 -19.73 3.60
C SER A 147 4.46 -20.37 3.16
N ILE A 148 3.91 -19.86 2.05
CA ILE A 148 2.83 -20.53 1.35
C ILE A 148 3.45 -21.83 0.83
N ILE A 149 3.35 -22.90 1.63
CA ILE A 149 3.50 -24.24 1.11
C ILE A 149 2.21 -24.46 0.33
N ASN A 150 2.26 -24.20 -0.98
CA ASN A 150 1.27 -24.70 -1.90
C ASN A 150 1.33 -26.23 -1.82
N ASN A 151 0.54 -26.81 -0.91
CA ASN A 151 0.17 -28.20 -1.05
C ASN A 151 -0.87 -28.20 -2.16
N GLU A 152 -0.42 -28.45 -3.39
CA GLU A 152 -1.28 -28.74 -4.53
C GLU A 152 -2.21 -29.89 -4.13
N HIS A 153 -3.42 -29.56 -3.70
CA HIS A 153 -4.52 -30.50 -3.73
C HIS A 153 -4.93 -30.59 -5.20
N ASN A 154 -4.56 -31.69 -5.86
CA ASN A 154 -5.03 -32.07 -7.19
C ASN A 154 -6.52 -32.44 -7.16
N ASP A 155 -7.36 -31.52 -6.69
CA ASP A 155 -8.80 -31.55 -6.90
C ASP A 155 -9.17 -30.82 -8.21
N LYS A 156 -8.17 -30.39 -8.98
CA LYS A 156 -8.31 -29.75 -10.27
C LYS A 156 -8.69 -30.81 -11.32
N PRO A 157 -9.86 -30.71 -11.98
CA PRO A 157 -10.17 -31.58 -13.10
C PRO A 157 -9.11 -31.39 -14.20
N GLU A 158 -8.61 -32.50 -14.75
CA GLU A 158 -7.64 -32.47 -15.86
C GLU A 158 -8.22 -31.64 -17.02
N GLY A 159 -7.60 -30.49 -17.30
CA GLY A 159 -7.94 -29.66 -18.47
C GLY A 159 -8.25 -28.18 -18.23
N GLU A 160 -8.15 -27.65 -17.01
CA GLU A 160 -8.22 -26.20 -16.78
C GLU A 160 -6.81 -25.59 -16.71
N ASP A 161 -6.49 -24.61 -17.55
CA ASP A 161 -5.23 -23.87 -17.48
C ASP A 161 -5.20 -23.00 -16.21
N ASP A 162 -4.06 -22.97 -15.51
CA ASP A 162 -3.81 -22.00 -14.43
C ASP A 162 -3.71 -20.59 -15.02
N PHE A 163 -4.83 -19.89 -15.07
CA PHE A 163 -4.83 -18.44 -15.25
C PHE A 163 -4.48 -17.80 -13.90
N ASP A 164 -3.19 -17.63 -13.64
CA ASP A 164 -2.69 -16.56 -12.76
C ASP A 164 -3.00 -15.21 -13.42
N ASP A 165 -4.29 -14.87 -13.51
CA ASP A 165 -4.75 -13.58 -14.01
C ASP A 165 -4.33 -12.53 -13.00
N LYS A 166 -3.24 -11.79 -13.29
CA LYS A 166 -3.17 -10.40 -12.85
C LYS A 166 -4.45 -9.73 -13.34
N ILE A 167 -5.40 -9.53 -12.45
CA ILE A 167 -6.70 -8.95 -12.77
C ILE A 167 -6.46 -7.54 -13.32
N LEU A 168 -6.60 -7.37 -14.63
CA LEU A 168 -6.56 -6.06 -15.26
C LEU A 168 -7.76 -5.25 -14.78
N ALA A 169 -7.51 -4.02 -14.32
CA ALA A 169 -8.58 -3.11 -13.94
C ALA A 169 -9.48 -2.80 -15.15
N GLY A 170 -10.79 -2.89 -14.95
CA GLY A 170 -11.80 -2.55 -15.96
C GLY A 170 -12.60 -3.75 -16.47
N ARG A 171 -13.21 -3.57 -17.66
CA ARG A 171 -14.07 -4.57 -18.30
C ARG A 171 -13.24 -5.73 -18.85
N ARG A 172 -13.80 -6.94 -18.86
CA ARG A 172 -13.20 -8.10 -19.54
C ARG A 172 -12.92 -7.80 -21.01
N LEU A 173 -11.70 -8.09 -21.44
CA LEU A 173 -11.27 -7.91 -22.82
C LEU A 173 -11.97 -8.92 -23.76
N PRO A 174 -12.44 -8.47 -24.93
CA PRO A 174 -12.92 -9.36 -25.97
C PRO A 174 -11.82 -10.31 -26.48
N PRO A 175 -12.17 -11.53 -26.95
CA PRO A 175 -11.19 -12.47 -27.51
C PRO A 175 -10.40 -11.88 -28.68
N GLU A 176 -11.02 -11.00 -29.47
CA GLU A 176 -10.40 -10.40 -30.65
C GLU A 176 -9.17 -9.56 -30.29
N CYS A 177 -9.06 -9.12 -29.03
CA CYS A 177 -7.94 -8.34 -28.53
C CYS A 177 -6.65 -9.16 -28.37
N ASN A 178 -6.74 -10.49 -28.29
CA ASN A 178 -5.63 -11.40 -28.00
C ASN A 178 -4.69 -10.85 -26.92
N VAL A 179 -5.23 -10.65 -25.71
CA VAL A 179 -4.50 -10.02 -24.62
C VAL A 179 -3.33 -10.89 -24.17
N GLU A 180 -2.16 -10.26 -24.08
CA GLU A 180 -0.94 -10.82 -23.53
C GLU A 180 -0.44 -9.90 -22.40
N LEU A 181 -0.37 -10.46 -21.20
CA LEU A 181 0.22 -9.80 -20.05
C LEU A 181 1.75 -9.75 -20.19
N ASN A 182 2.38 -8.79 -19.51
CA ASN A 182 3.83 -8.61 -19.48
C ASN A 182 4.47 -8.70 -20.86
N THR A 183 3.90 -8.00 -21.84
CA THR A 183 4.31 -8.10 -23.25
C THR A 183 4.34 -6.70 -23.86
N ASP A 184 5.44 -6.35 -24.53
CA ASP A 184 5.54 -5.15 -25.38
C ASP A 184 5.76 -5.56 -26.85
N TYR A 185 4.79 -5.21 -27.69
CA TYR A 185 4.92 -5.36 -29.14
C TYR A 185 5.60 -4.14 -29.78
N GLY A 186 6.56 -4.41 -30.66
CA GLY A 186 7.10 -3.42 -31.57
C GLY A 186 6.12 -3.08 -32.69
N GLY A 187 6.36 -1.95 -33.36
CA GLY A 187 5.56 -1.54 -34.52
C GLY A 187 5.60 -0.03 -34.75
N GLN A 188 5.12 0.39 -35.92
CA GLN A 188 4.95 1.81 -36.22
C GLN A 188 3.75 2.35 -35.44
N ALA A 189 3.96 3.40 -34.64
CA ALA A 189 2.86 4.07 -33.96
C ALA A 189 1.94 4.77 -34.98
N VAL A 190 0.68 4.34 -35.04
CA VAL A 190 -0.40 5.03 -35.77
C VAL A 190 -1.13 6.02 -34.84
N LYS A 191 -1.07 5.79 -33.52
CA LYS A 191 -1.42 6.77 -32.48
C LYS A 191 -0.41 6.68 -31.34
N TRP A 192 0.13 7.83 -30.94
CA TRP A 192 1.15 7.95 -29.91
C TRP A 192 0.55 7.92 -28.49
N GLY A 193 1.00 6.98 -27.66
CA GLY A 193 0.50 6.81 -26.28
C GLY A 193 0.80 8.00 -25.37
N LEU A 194 1.92 8.71 -25.58
CA LEU A 194 2.27 9.94 -24.84
C LEU A 194 1.16 11.00 -24.81
N THR A 195 0.27 10.99 -25.81
CA THR A 195 -0.88 11.91 -25.91
C THR A 195 -2.22 11.19 -26.01
N HIS A 196 -2.21 9.85 -25.91
CA HIS A 196 -3.39 9.02 -26.06
C HIS A 196 -3.52 8.10 -24.85
N HIS A 197 -4.32 8.55 -23.89
CA HIS A 197 -4.56 7.80 -22.66
C HIS A 197 -5.93 7.15 -22.69
N LYS A 198 -6.03 5.96 -22.08
CA LYS A 198 -7.27 5.20 -21.92
C LYS A 198 -7.35 4.64 -20.51
N GLU A 199 -8.54 4.60 -19.93
CA GLU A 199 -8.71 4.21 -18.52
C GLU A 199 -8.45 2.72 -18.25
N SER A 200 -8.40 1.88 -19.30
CA SER A 200 -8.15 0.45 -19.18
C SER A 200 -7.56 -0.16 -20.45
N ALA A 201 -7.02 -1.37 -20.31
CA ALA A 201 -6.59 -2.21 -21.43
C ALA A 201 -7.73 -2.49 -22.42
N TYR A 202 -8.96 -2.70 -21.92
CA TYR A 202 -10.16 -2.87 -22.75
C TYR A 202 -10.38 -1.66 -23.67
N GLU A 203 -10.34 -0.45 -23.10
CA GLU A 203 -10.55 0.79 -23.85
C GLU A 203 -9.41 1.04 -24.86
N CYS A 204 -8.19 0.58 -24.56
CA CYS A 204 -7.07 0.66 -25.49
C CYS A 204 -7.22 -0.31 -26.67
N CYS A 205 -7.60 -1.57 -26.41
CA CYS A 205 -7.91 -2.51 -27.48
C CYS A 205 -9.08 -2.03 -28.35
N GLN A 206 -10.17 -1.57 -27.74
CA GLN A 206 -11.31 -1.03 -28.49
C GLN A 206 -10.90 0.15 -29.36
N ALA A 207 -10.04 1.04 -28.87
CA ALA A 207 -9.50 2.13 -29.68
C ALA A 207 -8.70 1.63 -30.90
N CYS A 208 -7.97 0.51 -30.79
CA CYS A 208 -7.30 -0.11 -31.93
C CYS A 208 -8.30 -0.67 -32.95
N LEU A 209 -9.31 -1.41 -32.49
CA LEU A 209 -10.38 -1.96 -33.34
C LEU A 209 -11.15 -0.85 -34.06
N ASP A 210 -11.52 0.21 -33.33
CA ASP A 210 -12.19 1.38 -33.89
C ASP A 210 -11.31 2.12 -34.89
N HIS A 211 -10.03 2.29 -34.59
CA HIS A 211 -9.08 2.88 -35.52
C HIS A 211 -8.96 2.05 -36.79
N ALA A 212 -8.90 0.71 -36.69
CA ALA A 212 -8.80 -0.18 -37.84
C ALA A 212 -10.08 -0.15 -38.71
N ARG A 213 -11.26 -0.10 -38.09
CA ARG A 213 -12.56 0.00 -38.79
C ARG A 213 -12.75 1.32 -39.51
N ASN A 214 -12.33 2.42 -38.89
CA ASN A 214 -12.56 3.77 -39.40
C ASN A 214 -11.41 4.34 -40.25
N ALA A 215 -10.30 3.61 -40.38
CA ALA A 215 -9.15 4.03 -41.16
C ALA A 215 -9.50 4.27 -42.63
N LYS A 216 -9.05 5.41 -43.16
CA LYS A 216 -9.21 5.75 -44.58
C LYS A 216 -8.38 4.82 -45.48
N PRO A 217 -8.66 4.75 -46.79
CA PRO A 217 -7.93 3.86 -47.72
C PRO A 217 -6.41 4.05 -47.77
N ASN A 218 -5.91 5.22 -47.39
CA ASN A 218 -4.50 5.60 -47.38
C ASN A 218 -3.88 5.65 -45.96
N GLU A 219 -4.66 5.35 -44.92
CA GLU A 219 -4.18 5.33 -43.54
C GLU A 219 -3.79 3.91 -43.14
N VAL A 220 -2.68 3.80 -42.42
CA VAL A 220 -2.23 2.52 -41.86
C VAL A 220 -3.17 2.13 -40.72
N LYS A 221 -3.78 0.95 -40.83
CA LYS A 221 -4.73 0.44 -39.84
C LYS A 221 -4.01 -0.03 -38.59
N CYS A 222 -4.57 0.22 -37.41
CA CYS A 222 -4.05 -0.38 -36.19
C CYS A 222 -4.21 -1.90 -36.26
N ASN A 223 -3.18 -2.65 -35.89
CA ASN A 223 -3.31 -4.09 -35.63
C ASN A 223 -2.67 -4.54 -34.31
N ILE A 224 -2.03 -3.63 -33.57
CA ILE A 224 -1.36 -3.89 -32.30
C ILE A 224 -1.77 -2.79 -31.32
N TRP A 225 -2.13 -3.16 -30.10
CA TRP A 225 -2.36 -2.23 -28.99
C TRP A 225 -1.39 -2.53 -27.86
N VAL A 226 -0.86 -1.49 -27.21
CA VAL A 226 0.02 -1.61 -26.03
C VAL A 226 -0.43 -0.60 -24.98
N TYR A 227 -0.71 -1.09 -23.77
CA TYR A 227 -1.30 -0.34 -22.67
C TYR A 227 -0.40 -0.37 -21.44
N CYS A 228 -0.27 0.77 -20.75
CA CYS A 228 0.41 0.85 -19.46
C CYS A 228 -0.59 0.79 -18.28
N PRO A 229 -0.66 -0.32 -17.52
CA PRO A 229 -1.52 -0.44 -16.35
C PRO A 229 -0.87 0.04 -15.03
N GLU A 230 0.45 0.28 -15.02
CA GLU A 230 1.20 0.52 -13.78
C GLU A 230 1.11 1.98 -13.32
N GLU A 231 0.81 2.19 -12.03
CA GLU A 231 0.66 3.54 -11.45
C GLU A 231 1.96 4.36 -11.49
N GLU A 232 3.10 3.69 -11.34
CA GLU A 232 4.44 4.29 -11.43
C GLU A 232 4.93 4.44 -12.87
N GLY A 233 4.14 4.02 -13.86
CA GLY A 233 4.50 4.05 -15.27
C GLY A 233 5.21 2.79 -15.77
N CYS A 234 5.43 2.73 -17.07
CA CYS A 234 5.92 1.53 -17.74
C CYS A 234 7.32 1.71 -18.33
N HIS A 235 8.22 0.79 -18.01
CA HIS A 235 9.58 0.80 -18.53
C HIS A 235 9.65 0.50 -20.04
N SER A 236 10.33 1.35 -20.79
CA SER A 236 10.74 1.16 -22.19
C SER A 236 12.18 1.66 -22.37
N PRO A 237 13.03 1.01 -23.19
CA PRO A 237 14.39 1.45 -23.47
C PRO A 237 14.45 2.61 -24.47
N ASP A 238 13.68 3.67 -24.23
CA ASP A 238 13.70 4.88 -25.03
C ASP A 238 13.91 6.13 -24.16
N LYS A 239 13.79 7.30 -24.78
CA LYS A 239 14.08 8.59 -24.12
C LYS A 239 12.89 9.17 -23.36
N TYR A 240 11.74 8.50 -23.39
CA TYR A 240 10.50 8.98 -22.79
C TYR A 240 10.26 8.30 -21.44
N GLU A 241 9.56 9.04 -20.58
CA GLU A 241 9.04 8.51 -19.33
C GLU A 241 7.56 8.20 -19.56
N HIS A 242 7.22 6.91 -19.59
CA HIS A 242 5.87 6.46 -19.88
C HIS A 242 5.04 6.39 -18.61
N LYS A 243 3.80 6.90 -18.69
CA LYS A 243 2.90 7.04 -17.55
C LYS A 243 1.77 6.04 -17.59
N LEU A 244 1.13 5.87 -16.42
CA LEU A 244 -0.13 5.15 -16.27
C LEU A 244 -1.13 5.55 -17.37
N GLN A 245 -1.90 4.59 -17.86
CA GLN A 245 -2.96 4.75 -18.87
C GLN A 245 -2.51 5.08 -20.29
N GLU A 246 -1.21 5.16 -20.57
CA GLU A 246 -0.74 5.33 -21.95
C GLU A 246 -1.23 4.17 -22.85
N CYS A 247 -1.85 4.54 -23.97
CA CYS A 247 -2.38 3.62 -24.97
C CYS A 247 -1.73 3.87 -26.32
N TRP A 248 -0.89 2.93 -26.74
CA TRP A 248 -0.17 2.97 -28.00
C TRP A 248 -0.91 2.13 -29.04
N LEU A 249 -1.34 2.77 -30.12
CA LEU A 249 -1.89 2.08 -31.28
C LEU A 249 -0.79 1.95 -32.32
N LYS A 250 -0.47 0.72 -32.68
CA LYS A 250 0.66 0.37 -33.53
C LYS A 250 0.21 -0.46 -34.73
N TYR A 251 1.06 -0.46 -35.75
CA TYR A 251 0.97 -1.33 -36.91
C TYR A 251 2.29 -2.04 -37.19
N ALA A 252 2.22 -3.32 -37.51
CA ALA A 252 3.29 -4.05 -38.17
C ALA A 252 2.71 -5.12 -39.11
N GLU A 253 3.28 -5.27 -40.31
CA GLU A 253 2.88 -6.34 -41.24
C GLU A 253 3.07 -7.74 -40.62
N LYS A 254 4.14 -7.89 -39.82
CA LYS A 254 4.41 -9.08 -39.01
C LYS A 254 4.67 -8.62 -37.57
N PRO A 255 3.65 -8.66 -36.68
CA PRO A 255 3.81 -8.29 -35.28
C PRO A 255 4.95 -9.06 -34.63
N LYS A 256 5.89 -8.32 -34.03
CA LYS A 256 7.05 -8.89 -33.33
C LYS A 256 7.07 -8.36 -31.91
N VAL A 257 7.20 -9.29 -30.97
CA VAL A 257 7.38 -8.96 -29.56
C VAL A 257 8.79 -8.42 -29.36
N ASN A 258 8.90 -7.26 -28.71
CA ASN A 258 10.19 -6.69 -28.29
C ASN A 258 10.63 -7.34 -26.97
N PHE A 259 9.73 -7.37 -25.99
CA PHE A 259 9.95 -7.92 -24.66
C PHE A 259 8.73 -8.70 -24.20
N LYS A 260 8.96 -9.82 -23.53
CA LYS A 260 7.93 -10.69 -22.97
C LYS A 260 8.36 -11.23 -21.62
N ASP A 261 7.40 -11.38 -20.72
CA ASP A 261 7.55 -11.96 -19.39
C ASP A 261 8.62 -11.22 -18.57
N MET A 262 9.77 -11.87 -18.32
CA MET A 262 10.87 -11.31 -17.54
C MET A 262 11.94 -10.70 -18.43
N TYR A 263 12.45 -9.53 -18.06
CA TYR A 263 13.67 -9.01 -18.68
C TYR A 263 14.86 -9.91 -18.32
N SER A 264 15.70 -10.25 -19.30
CA SER A 264 16.89 -11.07 -19.06
C SER A 264 17.87 -10.38 -18.11
N GLU A 265 18.66 -11.17 -17.39
CA GLU A 265 19.70 -10.63 -16.49
C GLU A 265 20.67 -9.72 -17.23
N ASP A 266 21.15 -10.13 -18.40
CA ASP A 266 22.02 -9.31 -19.26
C ASP A 266 21.40 -7.97 -19.68
N TYR A 267 20.07 -7.95 -19.86
CA TYR A 267 19.37 -6.71 -20.19
C TYR A 267 19.28 -5.80 -18.96
N ARG A 268 18.89 -6.34 -17.80
CA ARG A 268 18.78 -5.60 -16.53
C ARG A 268 20.13 -5.11 -16.00
N ASN A 269 21.22 -5.86 -16.25
CA ASN A 269 22.57 -5.42 -15.93
C ASN A 269 22.98 -4.18 -16.74
N ARG A 270 22.50 -4.08 -17.99
CA ARG A 270 22.72 -2.90 -18.86
C ARG A 270 21.72 -1.77 -18.63
N HIS A 271 20.55 -2.09 -18.07
CA HIS A 271 19.46 -1.15 -17.76
C HIS A 271 19.04 -1.35 -16.30
N PRO A 272 19.78 -0.80 -15.32
CA PRO A 272 19.52 -1.06 -13.90
C PRO A 272 18.14 -0.63 -13.41
N ASN A 273 17.51 0.29 -14.12
CA ASN A 273 16.16 0.80 -13.84
C ASN A 273 15.05 -0.06 -14.48
N ALA A 274 15.41 -1.11 -15.24
CA ALA A 274 14.43 -2.04 -15.79
C ALA A 274 13.83 -2.91 -14.66
N PRO A 275 12.49 -2.99 -14.55
CA PRO A 275 11.84 -3.88 -13.59
C PRO A 275 12.14 -5.35 -13.91
N MET A 276 11.71 -6.25 -13.02
CA MET A 276 11.89 -7.69 -13.24
C MET A 276 11.04 -8.22 -14.40
N PHE A 277 9.79 -7.76 -14.48
CA PHE A 277 8.83 -8.14 -15.51
C PHE A 277 8.56 -6.97 -16.46
N VAL A 278 8.22 -7.28 -17.70
CA VAL A 278 7.71 -6.30 -18.65
C VAL A 278 6.40 -5.72 -18.11
N PRO A 279 6.29 -4.38 -17.91
CA PRO A 279 5.11 -3.79 -17.27
C PRO A 279 3.94 -3.54 -18.25
N TRP A 280 4.16 -3.75 -19.54
CA TRP A 280 3.17 -3.49 -20.57
C TRP A 280 2.18 -4.65 -20.70
N VAL A 281 0.94 -4.30 -21.04
CA VAL A 281 -0.10 -5.25 -21.47
C VAL A 281 -0.43 -4.95 -22.91
N SER A 282 -0.43 -5.94 -23.77
CA SER A 282 -0.60 -5.70 -25.21
C SER A 282 -1.34 -6.83 -25.89
N GLY A 283 -1.62 -6.64 -27.18
CA GLY A 283 -2.20 -7.70 -28.00
C GLY A 283 -2.22 -7.32 -29.47
N VAL A 284 -2.32 -8.35 -30.30
CA VAL A 284 -2.54 -8.21 -31.74
C VAL A 284 -4.02 -8.40 -32.00
N VAL A 285 -4.71 -7.39 -32.55
CA VAL A 285 -6.13 -7.56 -32.84
C VAL A 285 -6.34 -8.53 -33.99
N SER A 286 -7.32 -9.41 -33.82
CA SER A 286 -7.82 -10.29 -34.89
C SER A 286 -9.05 -9.66 -35.54
N SER A 287 -9.19 -9.87 -36.85
CA SER A 287 -10.26 -9.33 -37.69
C SER A 287 -11.42 -10.31 -37.83
#